data_AF-A0A7V1W9N7-F1
#
_entry.id   AF-A0A7V1W9N7-F1
#
_cell.length_a   1.000
_cell.length_b   1.000
_cell.length_c   1.000
_cell.angle_alpha   90.00
_cell.angle_beta   90.00
_cell.angle_gamma   90.00
#
_symmetry.space_group_name_H-M   'P 1'
#
loop_
_entity.id
_entity.type
_entity.pdbx_description
1 polymer ?
#
loop_
_entity_poly.entity_id
_entity_poly.type
_entity_poly.pdbx_seq_one_letter_code
_entity_poly.pdbx_strand_id
1 'polypeptide(L)'
;MRAAVLARLLDAARLLALACLALYLPVIVLIALAIITTSPGPPFVRRVYRRPNGQMVDLWEFRTECWCRWEPTPVGRLLRRTTLVRLPALVNVLRGEVEAGERLRAACDTA
;
A
#
# COMPACT_ATOMS: atom_id res chain seq x y z
N MET A 1 -15.79 26.97 14.78
CA MET A 1 -14.53 26.93 13.99
C MET A 1 -13.34 26.32 14.73
N ARG A 2 -13.14 26.49 16.05
CA ARG A 2 -11.99 25.90 16.80
C ARG A 2 -12.08 24.38 17.06
N ALA A 3 -13.28 23.81 17.24
CA ALA A 3 -13.47 22.37 17.47
C ALA A 3 -13.21 21.49 16.21
N ALA A 4 -13.56 21.99 15.02
CA ALA A 4 -13.32 21.29 13.76
C ALA A 4 -11.83 21.26 13.36
N VAL A 5 -11.01 22.20 13.86
CA VAL A 5 -9.57 22.22 13.64
C VAL A 5 -8.86 21.24 14.57
N LEU A 6 -9.34 21.09 15.81
CA LEU A 6 -8.79 20.13 16.78
C LEU A 6 -9.16 18.68 16.45
N ALA A 7 -10.37 18.43 15.95
CA ALA A 7 -10.77 17.13 15.40
C ALA A 7 -9.96 16.73 14.15
N ARG A 8 -9.45 17.72 13.39
CA ARG A 8 -8.59 17.54 12.20
C ARG A 8 -7.12 17.26 12.52
N LEU A 9 -6.69 17.47 13.77
CA LEU A 9 -5.31 17.22 14.20
C LEU A 9 -5.10 15.80 14.75
N LEU A 10 -6.19 15.09 15.10
CA LEU A 10 -6.20 13.73 15.63
C LEU A 10 -7.32 12.93 14.96
N ASP A 11 -7.23 12.70 13.65
CA ASP A 11 -8.09 11.72 12.98
C ASP A 11 -7.75 10.34 13.55
N ALA A 12 -8.65 9.74 14.33
CA ALA A 12 -8.45 8.40 14.91
C ALA A 12 -8.00 7.37 13.85
N ALA A 13 -8.43 7.53 12.60
CA ALA A 13 -8.00 6.72 11.47
C ALA A 13 -6.50 6.90 11.11
N ARG A 14 -5.95 8.13 11.19
CA ARG A 14 -4.53 8.40 10.93
C ARG A 14 -3.65 7.91 12.07
N LEU A 15 -4.09 8.07 13.32
CA LEU A 15 -3.42 7.50 14.48
C LEU A 15 -3.42 5.97 14.44
N LEU A 16 -4.55 5.37 14.06
CA LEU A 16 -4.67 3.93 13.84
C LEU A 16 -3.75 3.46 12.70
N ALA A 17 -3.73 4.17 11.57
CA ALA A 17 -2.84 3.87 10.46
C ALA A 17 -1.37 3.96 10.86
N LEU A 18 -0.99 4.95 11.69
CA LEU A 18 0.36 5.10 12.20
C LEU A 18 0.73 3.96 13.16
N ALA A 19 -0.17 3.60 14.08
CA ALA A 19 0.02 2.49 15.00
C ALA A 19 0.13 1.14 14.27
N CYS A 20 -0.74 0.90 13.28
CA CYS A 20 -0.65 -0.26 12.40
C CYS A 20 0.66 -0.25 11.61
N LEU A 21 1.06 0.89 11.04
CA LEU A 21 2.32 0.99 10.31
C LEU A 21 3.52 0.68 11.20
N ALA A 22 3.56 1.21 12.43
CA ALA A 22 4.61 0.92 13.39
C ALA A 22 4.63 -0.57 13.78
N LEU A 23 3.47 -1.18 14.02
CA LEU A 23 3.34 -2.59 14.34
C LEU A 23 3.78 -3.51 13.19
N TYR A 24 3.41 -3.17 11.95
CA TYR A 24 3.76 -3.95 10.76
C TYR A 24 5.12 -3.56 10.18
N LEU A 25 5.79 -2.52 10.68
CA LEU A 25 7.10 -2.08 10.23
C LEU A 25 8.13 -3.21 10.14
N PRO A 26 8.34 -4.08 11.17
CA PRO A 26 9.27 -5.19 11.07
C PRO A 26 8.89 -6.15 9.93
N VAL A 27 7.60 -6.44 9.76
CA VAL A 27 7.12 -7.31 8.68
C VAL A 27 7.36 -6.66 7.31
N ILE A 28 7.12 -5.36 7.18
CA ILE A 28 7.36 -4.60 5.96
C ILE A 28 8.84 -4.64 5.57
N VAL A 29 9.74 -4.45 6.55
CA VAL A 29 11.19 -4.51 6.33
C VAL A 29 11.62 -5.92 5.92
N LEU A 30 11.13 -6.97 6.60
CA LEU A 30 11.43 -8.36 6.25
C LEU A 30 10.97 -8.72 4.83
N ILE A 31 9.76 -8.30 4.44
CA ILE A 31 9.24 -8.52 3.08
C ILE A 31 10.08 -7.74 2.07
N ALA A 32 10.41 -6.48 2.34
CA ALA A 32 11.22 -5.65 1.46
C ALA A 32 12.61 -6.27 1.22
N LEU A 33 13.26 -6.77 2.28
CA LEU A 33 14.53 -7.49 2.18
C LEU A 33 14.38 -8.76 1.34
N ALA A 34 13.33 -9.56 1.59
CA ALA A 34 13.07 -10.77 0.80
C ALA A 34 12.86 -10.47 -0.69
N ILE A 35 12.22 -9.35 -1.04
CA ILE A 35 12.02 -8.94 -2.43
C ILE A 35 13.35 -8.53 -3.08
N ILE A 36 14.18 -7.75 -2.37
CA ILE A 36 15.49 -7.27 -2.86
C ILE A 36 16.43 -8.46 -3.09
N THR A 37 16.49 -9.42 -2.17
CA THR A 37 17.35 -10.61 -2.31
C THR A 37 16.85 -11.58 -3.37
N THR A 38 15.55 -11.64 -3.62
CA THR A 38 14.96 -12.55 -4.62
C THR A 38 14.97 -11.97 -6.03
N SER A 39 14.94 -10.64 -6.18
CA SER A 39 14.85 -9.99 -7.48
C SER A 39 15.50 -8.60 -7.49
N PRO A 40 16.30 -8.25 -8.50
CA PRO A 40 16.92 -6.92 -8.56
C PRO A 40 15.87 -5.84 -8.75
N GLY A 41 16.00 -4.73 -8.01
CA GLY A 41 15.16 -3.53 -8.12
C GLY A 41 14.44 -3.11 -6.82
N PRO A 42 13.71 -1.99 -6.85
CA PRO A 42 13.04 -1.43 -5.67
C PRO A 42 11.95 -2.38 -5.13
N PRO A 43 11.82 -2.55 -3.80
CA PRO A 43 10.78 -3.41 -3.23
C PRO A 43 9.38 -2.78 -3.24
N PHE A 44 9.28 -1.46 -3.43
CA PHE A 44 8.02 -0.72 -3.46
C PHE A 44 7.74 -0.18 -4.85
N VAL A 45 6.48 -0.29 -5.28
CA VAL A 45 5.98 0.25 -6.55
C VAL A 45 4.68 1.01 -6.32
N ARG A 46 4.38 1.95 -7.21
CA ARG A 46 3.07 2.61 -7.25
C ARG A 46 2.20 1.95 -8.30
N ARG A 47 0.97 1.63 -7.94
CA ARG A 47 -0.05 1.09 -8.85
C ARG A 47 -1.27 2.00 -8.84
N VAL A 48 -1.85 2.20 -10.02
CA VAL A 48 -3.02 3.04 -10.20
C VAL A 48 -4.28 2.25 -9.86
N TYR A 49 -5.09 2.83 -8.99
CA TYR A 49 -6.38 2.32 -8.58
C TYR A 49 -7.49 3.30 -8.94
N ARG A 50 -8.66 2.75 -9.24
CA ARG A 50 -9.87 3.50 -9.55
C ARG A 50 -10.80 3.49 -8.33
N ARG A 51 -11.21 4.69 -7.91
CA ARG A 51 -12.27 4.91 -6.92
C ARG A 51 -13.65 4.66 -7.53
N PRO A 52 -14.70 4.41 -6.72
CA PRO A 52 -16.08 4.29 -7.23
C PRO A 52 -16.59 5.53 -7.97
N ASN A 53 -16.09 6.72 -7.62
CA ASN A 53 -16.43 7.98 -8.30
C ASN A 53 -15.65 8.21 -9.61
N GLY A 54 -14.86 7.22 -10.06
CA GLY A 54 -14.08 7.28 -11.29
C GLY A 54 -12.70 7.96 -11.16
N GLN A 55 -12.37 8.56 -10.02
CA GLN A 55 -11.06 9.17 -9.79
C GLN A 55 -9.96 8.11 -9.69
N MET A 56 -8.76 8.45 -10.18
CA MET A 56 -7.58 7.60 -10.12
C MET A 56 -6.69 7.98 -8.93
N VAL A 57 -6.10 6.98 -8.28
CA VAL A 57 -5.22 7.15 -7.13
C VAL A 57 -4.06 6.19 -7.21
N ASP A 58 -2.86 6.67 -6.89
CA ASP A 58 -1.67 5.82 -6.81
C ASP A 58 -1.53 5.21 -5.42
N LEU A 59 -1.60 3.89 -5.32
CA LEU A 59 -1.32 3.16 -4.08
C LEU A 59 0.10 2.62 -4.07
N TRP A 60 0.74 2.68 -2.91
CA TRP A 60 1.99 1.98 -2.65
C TRP A 60 1.75 0.49 -2.42
N GLU A 61 2.52 -0.34 -3.10
CA GLU A 61 2.48 -1.79 -2.98
C GLU A 61 3.87 -2.40 -2.95
N PHE A 62 3.96 -3.63 -2.45
CA PHE A 62 5.14 -4.46 -2.67
C PHE A 62 5.25 -4.87 -4.13
N ARG A 63 6.48 -4.84 -4.64
CA ARG A 63 6.80 -5.39 -5.95
C ARG A 63 6.64 -6.91 -5.90
N THR A 64 5.82 -7.44 -6.79
CA THR A 64 5.53 -8.88 -6.86
C THR A 64 6.01 -9.53 -8.16
N GLU A 65 6.63 -8.77 -9.07
CA GLU A 65 7.06 -9.20 -10.41
C GLU A 65 8.59 -8.97 -10.59
N CYS A 66 9.30 -9.88 -11.27
CA CYS A 66 10.71 -9.64 -11.66
C CYS A 66 10.76 -8.61 -12.77
N TRP A 67 11.62 -7.60 -12.63
CA TRP A 67 11.88 -6.62 -13.70
C TRP A 67 12.42 -7.27 -14.99
N CYS A 68 13.16 -8.37 -14.82
CA CYS A 68 13.83 -9.09 -15.90
C CYS A 68 12.88 -9.88 -16.82
N ARG A 69 11.78 -10.40 -16.26
CA ARG A 69 10.93 -11.42 -16.89
C ARG A 69 9.45 -11.07 -16.84
N TRP A 70 9.07 -10.03 -16.10
CA TRP A 70 7.67 -9.69 -15.81
C TRP A 70 6.87 -10.83 -15.17
N GLU A 71 7.56 -11.84 -14.64
CA GLU A 71 6.98 -13.00 -13.98
C GLU A 71 6.82 -12.75 -12.47
N PRO A 72 5.76 -13.28 -11.83
CA PRO A 72 5.61 -13.21 -10.39
C PRO A 72 6.79 -13.87 -9.64
N THR A 73 7.41 -13.15 -8.70
CA THR A 73 8.46 -13.75 -7.85
C THR A 73 7.84 -14.76 -6.86
N PRO A 74 8.60 -15.72 -6.31
CA PRO A 74 8.06 -16.64 -5.29
C PRO A 74 7.43 -15.90 -4.10
N VAL A 75 8.11 -14.87 -3.60
CA VAL A 75 7.60 -13.95 -2.56
C VAL A 75 6.36 -13.22 -3.08
N GLY A 76 6.40 -12.71 -4.31
CA GLY A 76 5.27 -12.04 -4.95
C GLY A 76 4.03 -12.91 -5.08
N ARG A 77 4.18 -14.20 -5.41
CA ARG A 77 3.07 -15.18 -5.46
C ARG A 77 2.46 -15.39 -4.08
N LEU A 78 3.27 -15.47 -3.03
CA LEU A 78 2.78 -15.57 -1.66
C LEU A 78 2.03 -14.29 -1.26
N LEU A 79 2.61 -13.12 -1.51
CA LEU A 79 2.01 -11.83 -1.19
C LEU A 79 0.67 -11.62 -1.90
N ARG A 80 0.55 -12.01 -3.18
CA ARG A 80 -0.69 -11.90 -3.96
C ARG A 80 -1.82 -12.79 -3.45
N ARG A 81 -1.50 -13.92 -2.82
CA ARG A 81 -2.52 -14.76 -2.15
C ARG A 81 -3.06 -14.13 -0.87
N THR A 82 -2.36 -13.13 -0.34
CA THR A 82 -2.73 -12.41 0.87
C THR A 82 -3.12 -10.97 0.57
N THR A 83 -3.65 -10.26 1.56
CA THR A 83 -3.88 -8.81 1.48
C THR A 83 -2.63 -7.98 1.81
N LEU A 84 -1.49 -8.63 2.11
CA LEU A 84 -0.27 -7.98 2.58
C LEU A 84 0.45 -7.16 1.51
N VAL A 85 0.16 -7.40 0.22
CA VAL A 85 0.78 -6.67 -0.89
C VAL A 85 0.57 -5.14 -0.78
N ARG A 86 -0.54 -4.72 -0.16
CA ARG A 86 -0.93 -3.32 0.03
C ARG A 86 -0.56 -2.76 1.41
N LEU A 87 0.20 -3.48 2.25
CA LEU A 87 0.67 -2.90 3.52
C LEU A 87 1.39 -1.55 3.35
N PRO A 88 2.23 -1.33 2.31
CA PRO A 88 2.85 -0.04 2.07
C PRO A 88 1.83 1.10 1.82
N ALA A 89 0.60 0.78 1.41
CA ALA A 89 -0.46 1.76 1.19
C ALA A 89 -0.92 2.46 2.48
N LEU A 90 -0.55 1.96 3.67
CA LEU A 90 -0.71 2.71 4.92
C LEU A 90 -0.03 4.08 4.86
N VAL A 91 1.05 4.22 4.08
CA VAL A 91 1.70 5.51 3.82
C VAL A 91 0.77 6.46 3.05
N ASN A 92 -0.03 5.96 2.10
CA ASN A 92 -1.04 6.79 1.41
C ASN A 92 -2.10 7.30 2.40
N VAL A 93 -2.53 6.48 3.36
CA VAL A 93 -3.47 6.89 4.41
C VAL A 93 -2.87 8.00 5.28
N LEU A 94 -1.62 7.85 5.71
CA LEU A 94 -0.92 8.87 6.49
C LEU A 94 -0.72 10.18 5.71
N ARG A 95 -0.56 10.12 4.39
CA ARG A 95 -0.49 11.29 3.51
C ARG A 95 -1.86 11.92 3.24
N GLY A 96 -2.96 11.29 3.66
CA GLY A 96 -4.32 11.73 3.36
C GLY A 96 -4.71 11.55 1.89
N GLU A 97 -3.99 10.70 1.15
CA GLU A 97 -4.30 10.40 -0.24
C GLU A 97 -5.48 9.42 -0.34
N VAL A 98 -5.67 8.54 0.65
CA VAL A 98 -6.78 7.57 0.73
C VAL A 98 -7.29 7.42 2.15
N GLU A 99 -8.54 6.97 2.29
CA GLU A 99 -9.12 6.67 3.59
C GLU A 99 -8.84 5.20 4.00
N ALA A 100 -8.66 4.96 5.30
CA ALA A 100 -8.47 3.61 5.81
C ALA A 100 -9.74 2.77 5.55
N GLY A 101 -9.60 1.66 4.81
CA GLY A 101 -10.73 0.78 4.45
C GLY A 101 -11.49 1.21 3.19
N GLU A 102 -11.02 2.24 2.47
CA GLU A 102 -11.60 2.65 1.21
C GLU A 102 -11.55 1.52 0.15
N ARG A 103 -12.66 1.31 -0.56
CA ARG A 103 -12.75 0.29 -1.61
C ARG A 103 -12.20 0.83 -2.93
N LEU A 104 -11.00 0.36 -3.28
CA LEU A 104 -10.30 0.71 -4.50
C LEU A 104 -10.20 -0.51 -5.43
N ARG A 105 -10.38 -0.32 -6.74
CA ARG A 105 -10.21 -1.39 -7.74
C ARG A 105 -8.97 -1.12 -8.59
N ALA A 106 -8.16 -2.14 -8.87
CA ALA A 106 -6.98 -1.96 -9.70
C ALA A 106 -7.41 -1.50 -11.10
N ALA A 107 -6.79 -0.45 -11.63
CA ALA A 107 -7.18 0.10 -12.94
C ALA A 107 -6.93 -0.89 -14.09
N CYS A 108 -5.96 -1.81 -13.90
CA CYS A 108 -5.58 -2.81 -14.90
C CYS A 108 -6.57 -3.97 -15.03
N ASP A 109 -7.49 -4.15 -14.07
CA ASP A 109 -8.51 -5.22 -14.10
C ASP A 109 -9.77 -4.81 -14.90
N THR A 110 -9.79 -3.59 -15.46
CA THR A 110 -10.91 -3.03 -16.23
C THR A 110 -10.67 -2.95 -17.74
N ALA A 111 -9.65 -3.65 -18.25
CA ALA A 111 -9.39 -3.77 -19.69
C ALA A 111 -10.04 -5.04 -20.27
#